data_AF-A0A973DS18-F1
#
_entry.id   AF-A0A973DS18-F1
#
_cell.length_a   1.000
_cell.length_b   1.000
_cell.length_c   1.000
_cell.angle_alpha   90.00
_cell.angle_beta   90.00
_cell.angle_gamma   90.00
#
_symmetry.space_group_name_H-M   'P 1'
#
loop_
_entity.id
_entity.type
_entity.pdbx_description
1 polymer ?
#
loop_
_entity_poly.entity_id
_entity_poly.type
_entity_poly.pdbx_seq_one_letter_code
_entity_poly.pdbx_strand_id
1 'polypeptide(L)'
;MHVVITGANRGIGATLSGLYAADGATVTGTSRSAEPRLDVTDPASHAAFAASLSGQAVDLLVCNAGVFLDRGETLDGGYPADMWAASFATNVTGVFQTVQSLLPNLRAANAAKVAIISSQMGSSTRASGTSMIYR
;
A
#
# COMPACT_ATOMS: atom_id res chain seq x y z
N MET A 1 3.79 18.60 7.35
CA MET A 1 4.08 17.42 6.52
C MET A 1 2.77 16.74 6.20
N HIS A 2 2.48 16.46 4.93
CA HIS A 2 1.34 15.66 4.52
C HIS A 2 1.79 14.23 4.22
N VAL A 3 1.22 13.28 4.97
CA VAL A 3 1.53 11.84 4.86
C VAL A 3 0.32 11.10 4.32
N VAL A 4 0.49 10.37 3.23
CA VAL A 4 -0.52 9.46 2.68
C VAL A 4 -0.12 8.04 3.03
N ILE A 5 -1.03 7.26 3.61
CA ILE A 5 -0.80 5.87 4.02
C ILE A 5 -1.88 4.98 3.44
N THR A 6 -1.51 4.01 2.60
CA THR A 6 -2.49 3.05 2.06
C THR A 6 -2.77 1.93 3.05
N GLY A 7 -4.03 1.47 3.14
CA GLY A 7 -4.41 0.37 4.05
C GLY A 7 -4.30 0.75 5.53
N ALA A 8 -4.75 1.95 5.89
CA ALA A 8 -4.57 2.54 7.22
C ALA A 8 -5.73 2.28 8.21
N ASN A 9 -6.70 1.44 7.85
CA ASN A 9 -7.87 1.19 8.72
C ASN A 9 -7.59 0.28 9.92
N ARG A 10 -6.46 -0.44 9.95
CA ARG A 10 -6.05 -1.31 11.06
C ARG A 10 -4.55 -1.60 11.03
N GLY A 11 -4.05 -2.27 12.07
CA GLY A 11 -2.70 -2.82 12.12
C GLY A 11 -1.60 -1.76 11.99
N ILE A 12 -0.57 -2.08 11.19
CA ILE A 12 0.60 -1.21 10.97
C ILE A 12 0.17 0.15 10.41
N GLY A 13 -0.68 0.17 9.38
CA GLY A 13 -1.14 1.42 8.76
C GLY A 13 -1.86 2.34 9.74
N ALA A 14 -2.79 1.82 10.54
CA ALA A 14 -3.49 2.62 11.57
C ALA A 14 -2.54 3.17 12.64
N THR A 15 -1.58 2.35 13.06
CA THR A 15 -0.58 2.76 14.06
C THR A 15 0.31 3.87 13.50
N LEU A 16 0.81 3.72 12.26
CA LEU A 16 1.59 4.76 11.58
C LEU A 16 0.78 6.05 11.42
N SER A 17 -0.51 5.95 11.04
CA SER A 17 -1.38 7.12 10.95
C SER A 17 -1.50 7.86 12.29
N GLY A 18 -1.70 7.13 13.38
CA GLY A 18 -1.79 7.71 14.72
C GLY A 18 -0.48 8.38 15.16
N LEU A 19 0.66 7.73 14.93
CA LEU A 19 1.98 8.27 15.28
C LEU A 19 2.30 9.55 14.50
N TYR A 20 2.14 9.54 13.17
CA TYR A 20 2.38 10.74 12.36
C TYR A 20 1.43 11.88 12.72
N ALA A 21 0.17 11.59 13.02
CA ALA A 21 -0.79 12.60 13.46
C ALA A 21 -0.40 13.19 14.82
N ALA A 22 0.03 12.36 15.77
CA ALA A 22 0.52 12.81 17.08
C ALA A 22 1.77 13.72 16.96
N ASP A 23 2.60 13.48 15.96
CA ASP A 23 3.77 14.31 15.62
C ASP A 23 3.39 15.59 14.82
N GLY A 24 2.11 15.88 14.65
CA GLY A 24 1.60 17.10 14.00
C GLY A 24 1.57 17.05 12.47
N ALA A 25 1.71 15.87 11.86
CA ALA A 25 1.52 15.72 10.43
C ALA A 25 0.02 15.73 10.05
N THR A 26 -0.28 16.25 8.86
CA THR A 26 -1.58 16.01 8.22
C THR A 26 -1.54 14.59 7.64
N VAL A 27 -2.44 13.71 8.07
CA VAL A 27 -2.43 12.31 7.65
C VAL A 27 -3.69 11.98 6.84
N THR A 28 -3.47 11.45 5.64
CA THR A 28 -4.50 10.85 4.78
C THR A 28 -4.32 9.34 4.79
N GLY A 29 -5.09 8.64 5.64
CA GLY A 29 -5.09 7.18 5.70
C GLY A 29 -6.21 6.59 4.85
N THR A 30 -5.87 5.73 3.88
CA THR A 30 -6.87 5.16 2.97
C THR A 30 -7.26 3.73 3.31
N SER A 31 -8.45 3.32 2.86
CA SER A 31 -8.90 1.93 2.95
C SER A 31 -9.87 1.57 1.83
N ARG A 32 -10.23 0.29 1.70
CA ARG A 32 -11.25 -0.15 0.73
C ARG A 32 -12.69 0.15 1.17
N SER A 33 -12.92 0.34 2.47
CA SER A 33 -14.24 0.31 3.11
C SER A 33 -14.64 1.60 3.83
N ALA A 34 -13.76 2.59 3.90
CA ALA A 34 -13.98 3.86 4.55
C ALA A 34 -13.22 4.97 3.81
N GLU A 35 -13.77 6.18 3.89
CA GLU A 35 -13.15 7.35 3.26
C GLU A 35 -11.91 7.83 4.04
N PRO A 36 -10.88 8.35 3.34
CA PRO A 36 -10.74 8.38 1.89
C PRO A 36 -10.53 6.99 1.27
N ARG A 37 -11.36 6.63 0.27
CA ARG A 37 -11.36 5.27 -0.30
C ARG A 37 -10.22 5.09 -1.31
N LEU A 38 -9.48 3.98 -1.17
CA LEU A 38 -8.54 3.50 -2.18
C LEU A 38 -8.53 1.97 -2.19
N ASP A 39 -8.99 1.39 -3.30
CA ASP A 39 -8.66 0.02 -3.67
C ASP A 39 -7.47 0.02 -4.63
N VAL A 40 -6.33 -0.47 -4.17
CA VAL A 40 -5.08 -0.41 -4.94
C VAL A 40 -5.09 -1.31 -6.16
N THR A 41 -6.06 -2.23 -6.29
CA THR A 41 -6.23 -3.06 -7.49
C THR A 41 -7.17 -2.47 -8.53
N ASP A 42 -7.82 -1.34 -8.23
CA ASP A 42 -8.83 -0.71 -9.10
C ASP A 42 -8.31 0.62 -9.68
N PRO A 43 -8.07 0.69 -11.01
CA PRO A 43 -7.64 1.92 -11.68
C PRO A 43 -8.60 3.11 -11.48
N ALA A 44 -9.92 2.86 -11.40
CA ALA A 44 -10.89 3.93 -11.17
C ALA A 44 -10.77 4.49 -9.73
N SER A 45 -10.48 3.62 -8.76
CA SER A 45 -10.23 4.05 -7.39
C SER A 45 -8.96 4.90 -7.27
N HIS A 46 -7.89 4.57 -8.02
CA HIS A 46 -6.69 5.42 -8.08
C HIS A 46 -7.00 6.80 -8.66
N ALA A 47 -7.73 6.86 -9.78
CA ALA A 47 -8.09 8.12 -10.42
C ALA A 47 -8.95 9.01 -9.50
N ALA A 48 -9.95 8.43 -8.85
CA ALA A 48 -10.81 9.15 -7.91
C ALA A 48 -10.02 9.67 -6.70
N PHE A 49 -9.15 8.84 -6.12
CA PHE A 49 -8.33 9.24 -4.98
C PHE A 49 -7.32 10.34 -5.35
N ALA A 50 -6.62 10.21 -6.47
CA ALA A 50 -5.70 11.24 -6.96
C ALA A 50 -6.42 12.58 -7.23
N ALA A 51 -7.62 12.53 -7.80
CA ALA A 51 -8.46 13.72 -7.99
C ALA A 51 -8.84 14.39 -6.66
N SER A 52 -9.15 13.60 -5.62
CA SER A 52 -9.48 14.11 -4.28
C SER A 52 -8.31 14.85 -3.60
N LEU A 53 -7.07 14.53 -3.98
CA LEU A 53 -5.86 15.18 -3.48
C LEU A 53 -5.32 16.26 -4.43
N SER A 54 -6.03 16.62 -5.50
CA SER A 54 -5.55 17.59 -6.48
C SER A 54 -5.10 18.91 -5.84
N GLY A 55 -3.92 19.38 -6.21
CA GLY A 55 -3.31 20.61 -5.66
C GLY A 55 -2.66 20.45 -4.27
N GLN A 56 -2.74 19.28 -3.64
CA GLN A 56 -2.13 19.02 -2.34
C GLN A 56 -0.78 18.32 -2.52
N ALA A 57 0.30 18.92 -1.99
CA ALA A 57 1.60 18.27 -1.95
C ALA A 57 1.56 17.04 -1.01
N VAL A 58 2.24 15.96 -1.38
CA VAL A 58 2.42 14.76 -0.54
C VAL A 58 3.91 14.62 -0.22
N ASP A 59 4.26 14.84 1.04
CA ASP A 59 5.66 14.81 1.50
C ASP A 59 6.13 13.37 1.73
N LEU A 60 5.22 12.48 2.13
CA LEU A 60 5.50 11.06 2.36
C LEU A 60 4.32 10.20 1.88
N LEU A 61 4.59 9.29 0.96
CA LEU A 61 3.68 8.22 0.59
C LEU A 61 4.16 6.90 1.19
N VAL A 62 3.36 6.30 2.06
CA VAL A 62 3.60 4.96 2.63
C VAL A 62 2.68 3.95 1.94
N CYS A 63 3.26 3.12 1.07
CA CYS A 63 2.58 2.00 0.44
C CYS A 63 2.54 0.82 1.43
N ASN A 64 1.49 0.76 2.24
CA ASN A 64 1.29 -0.24 3.29
C ASN A 64 0.15 -1.23 2.97
N ALA A 65 -0.78 -0.89 2.08
CA ALA A 65 -1.82 -1.82 1.65
C ALA A 65 -1.21 -3.10 1.07
N GLY A 66 -1.64 -4.25 1.58
CA GLY A 66 -1.16 -5.56 1.15
C GLY A 66 -2.06 -6.69 1.64
N VAL A 67 -1.92 -7.85 1.01
CA VAL A 67 -2.62 -9.09 1.34
C VAL A 67 -1.64 -10.24 1.55
N PHE A 68 -2.03 -11.20 2.38
CA PHE A 68 -1.30 -12.45 2.60
C PHE A 68 -2.26 -13.62 2.36
N LEU A 69 -2.47 -13.95 1.08
CA LEU A 69 -3.50 -14.90 0.64
C LEU A 69 -3.05 -16.35 0.68
N ASP A 70 -1.75 -16.63 0.52
CA ASP A 70 -1.16 -17.97 0.56
C ASP A 70 -0.82 -18.44 1.99
N ARG A 71 -1.42 -17.80 3.00
CA ARG A 71 -1.16 -18.14 4.40
C ARG A 71 -1.70 -19.54 4.70
N GLY A 72 -0.79 -20.45 5.03
CA GLY A 72 -1.13 -21.82 5.44
C GLY A 72 -1.29 -22.78 4.26
N GLU A 73 -1.00 -22.33 3.05
CA GLU A 73 -1.07 -23.16 1.85
C GLU A 73 0.09 -24.16 1.77
N THR A 74 -0.19 -25.30 1.15
CA THR A 74 0.79 -26.39 0.95
C THR A 74 1.03 -26.64 -0.53
N LEU A 75 2.21 -27.17 -0.87
CA LEU A 75 2.58 -27.42 -2.27
C LEU A 75 1.66 -28.43 -2.97
N ASP A 76 1.05 -29.35 -2.21
CA ASP A 76 0.23 -30.42 -2.75
C ASP A 76 -1.18 -29.97 -3.21
N GLY A 77 -1.61 -28.74 -2.89
CA GLY A 77 -2.94 -28.28 -3.29
C GLY A 77 -3.26 -26.79 -3.16
N GLY A 78 -2.31 -25.93 -2.79
CA GLY A 78 -2.62 -24.62 -2.21
C GLY A 78 -2.37 -23.37 -3.04
N TYR A 79 -2.03 -23.48 -4.32
CA TYR A 79 -1.55 -22.32 -5.10
C TYR A 79 -2.31 -22.10 -6.42
N PRO A 80 -3.64 -21.88 -6.38
CA PRO A 80 -4.41 -21.64 -7.60
C PRO A 80 -4.00 -20.30 -8.25
N ALA A 81 -4.08 -20.23 -9.58
CA ALA A 81 -3.52 -19.12 -10.37
C ALA A 81 -4.13 -17.74 -10.02
N ASP A 82 -5.40 -17.72 -9.61
CA ASP A 82 -6.10 -16.51 -9.18
C ASP A 82 -5.54 -15.92 -7.88
N MET A 83 -5.07 -16.77 -6.95
CA MET A 83 -4.39 -16.34 -5.73
C MET A 83 -3.07 -15.60 -6.03
N TRP A 84 -2.33 -16.07 -7.04
CA TRP A 84 -1.13 -15.38 -7.54
C TRP A 84 -1.49 -14.02 -8.10
N ALA A 85 -2.47 -14.00 -9.02
CA ALA A 85 -2.92 -12.77 -9.66
C ALA A 85 -3.39 -11.74 -8.63
N ALA A 86 -4.19 -12.14 -7.64
CA ALA A 86 -4.70 -11.25 -6.61
C ALA A 86 -3.60 -10.68 -5.70
N SER A 87 -2.65 -11.52 -5.30
CA SER A 87 -1.52 -11.08 -4.45
C SER A 87 -0.61 -10.11 -5.19
N PHE A 88 -0.26 -10.40 -6.45
CA PHE A 88 0.57 -9.50 -7.28
C PHE A 88 -0.17 -8.21 -7.63
N ALA A 89 -1.48 -8.29 -7.92
CA ALA A 89 -2.29 -7.11 -8.18
C ALA A 89 -2.25 -6.13 -7.00
N THR A 90 -2.34 -6.63 -5.76
CA THR A 90 -2.33 -5.79 -4.56
C THR A 90 -0.92 -5.33 -4.18
N ASN A 91 -0.01 -6.28 -3.94
CA ASN A 91 1.25 -6.00 -3.28
C ASN A 91 2.35 -5.50 -4.22
N VAL A 92 2.19 -5.67 -5.54
CA VAL A 92 3.20 -5.29 -6.54
C VAL A 92 2.66 -4.22 -7.47
N THR A 93 1.66 -4.56 -8.29
CA THR A 93 1.11 -3.63 -9.28
C THR A 93 0.39 -2.47 -8.61
N GLY A 94 -0.40 -2.73 -7.57
CA GLY A 94 -1.11 -1.71 -6.81
C GLY A 94 -0.18 -0.71 -6.12
N VAL A 95 0.99 -1.15 -5.64
CA VAL A 95 2.03 -0.26 -5.11
C VAL A 95 2.54 0.68 -6.20
N PHE A 96 2.92 0.15 -7.36
CA PHE A 96 3.39 0.97 -8.49
C PHE A 96 2.31 1.96 -8.95
N GLN A 97 1.07 1.51 -9.11
CA GLN A 97 -0.04 2.36 -9.54
C GLN A 97 -0.37 3.46 -8.52
N THR A 98 -0.24 3.18 -7.22
CA THR A 98 -0.38 4.21 -6.17
C THR A 98 0.66 5.31 -6.33
N VAL A 99 1.93 4.94 -6.54
CA VAL A 99 3.01 5.92 -6.75
C VAL A 99 2.79 6.69 -8.05
N GLN A 100 2.38 6.02 -9.12
CA GLN A 100 2.12 6.63 -10.42
C GLN A 100 0.97 7.63 -10.37
N SER A 101 -0.15 7.28 -9.72
CA SER A 101 -1.35 8.14 -9.65
C SER A 101 -1.11 9.39 -8.80
N LEU A 102 -0.28 9.29 -7.76
CA LEU A 102 0.08 10.42 -6.87
C LEU A 102 1.37 11.13 -7.29
N LEU A 103 1.97 10.79 -8.43
CA LEU A 103 3.20 11.41 -8.89
C LEU A 103 3.11 12.95 -9.00
N PRO A 104 1.98 13.55 -9.45
CA PRO A 104 1.82 15.01 -9.41
C PRO A 104 1.92 15.58 -7.99
N ASN A 105 1.29 14.95 -7.02
CA ASN A 105 1.30 15.36 -5.60
C ASN A 105 2.69 15.24 -4.97
N LEU A 106 3.40 14.15 -5.29
CA LEU A 106 4.77 13.91 -4.84
C LEU A 106 5.72 14.97 -5.43
N ARG A 107 5.57 15.31 -6.71
CA ARG A 107 6.40 16.35 -7.36
C ARG A 107 6.13 17.77 -6.86
N ALA A 108 4.95 18.02 -6.29
CA ALA A 108 4.61 19.32 -5.70
C ALA A 108 5.28 19.56 -4.34
N ALA A 109 5.77 18.50 -3.66
CA ALA A 109 6.53 18.63 -2.43
C ALA A 109 8.02 18.85 -2.70
N ASN A 110 8.71 19.61 -1.83
CA ASN A 110 10.11 19.97 -2.01
C ASN A 110 11.07 18.76 -1.92
N ALA A 111 10.74 17.75 -1.11
CA ALA A 111 11.57 16.58 -0.87
C ALA A 111 10.73 15.34 -0.57
N ALA A 112 9.79 15.01 -1.47
CA ALA A 112 8.90 13.87 -1.31
C ALA A 112 9.65 12.54 -1.12
N LYS A 113 9.11 11.68 -0.27
CA LYS A 113 9.60 10.32 -0.04
C LYS A 113 8.51 9.30 -0.33
N VAL A 114 8.92 8.16 -0.86
CA VAL A 114 8.06 6.97 -1.01
C VAL A 114 8.65 5.86 -0.13
N ALA A 115 7.84 5.34 0.77
CA ALA A 115 8.17 4.19 1.61
C ALA A 115 7.27 3.02 1.21
N ILE A 116 7.87 1.87 0.88
CA ILE A 116 7.15 0.64 0.53
C ILE A 116 7.33 -0.35 1.67
N ILE A 117 6.22 -0.78 2.27
CA ILE A 117 6.25 -1.76 3.36
C ILE A 117 6.37 -3.15 2.75
N SER A 118 7.60 -3.68 2.76
CA SER A 118 7.88 -5.06 2.34
C SER A 118 7.78 -6.04 3.53
N SER A 119 8.29 -7.26 3.37
CA SER A 119 8.27 -8.32 4.38
C SER A 119 9.58 -9.09 4.42
N GLN A 120 9.89 -9.67 5.58
CA GLN A 120 10.99 -10.64 5.68
C GLN A 120 10.78 -11.85 4.75
N MET A 121 9.54 -12.19 4.42
CA MET A 121 9.22 -13.28 3.48
C MET A 121 9.67 -12.98 2.05
N GLY A 122 9.83 -11.70 1.67
CA GLY A 122 10.40 -11.31 0.38
C GLY A 122 11.94 -11.26 0.37
N SER A 123 12.59 -11.51 1.50
CA SER A 123 14.05 -11.40 1.65
C SER A 123 14.76 -12.66 1.15
N SER A 124 15.76 -12.49 0.28
CA SER A 124 16.59 -13.60 -0.20
C SER A 124 17.43 -14.30 0.88
N THR A 125 17.60 -13.68 2.04
CA THR A 125 18.41 -14.22 3.15
C THR A 125 17.60 -14.66 4.36
N ARG A 126 16.32 -14.26 4.46
CA ARG A 126 15.47 -14.51 5.64
C ARG A 126 14.15 -15.22 5.33
N ALA A 127 13.80 -15.39 4.06
CA ALA A 127 12.57 -16.09 3.69
C ALA A 127 12.64 -17.57 4.11
N SER A 128 11.60 -18.05 4.80
CA SER A 128 11.47 -19.44 5.23
C SER A 128 11.06 -20.40 4.12
N GLY A 129 10.70 -19.90 2.93
CA GLY A 129 10.22 -20.73 1.82
C GLY A 129 8.86 -21.36 2.07
N THR A 130 7.99 -20.73 2.86
CA THR A 130 6.63 -21.24 3.17
C THR A 130 5.49 -20.38 2.60
N SER A 131 5.82 -19.18 2.08
CA SER A 131 4.87 -18.30 1.41
C SER A 131 5.40 -18.04 0.00
N MET A 132 4.98 -18.86 -0.96
CA MET A 132 5.52 -18.84 -2.33
C MET A 132 5.08 -17.60 -3.12
N ILE A 133 3.86 -17.12 -2.85
CA ILE A 133 3.25 -16.01 -3.59
C ILE A 133 3.60 -14.67 -2.96
N TYR A 134 3.68 -14.62 -1.63
CA TYR A 134 3.83 -13.37 -0.89
C TYR A 134 5.02 -12.53 -1.37
N ARG A 135 4.75 -11.29 -1.80
CA ARG A 135 5.72 -10.26 -2.20
C ARG A 135 5.33 -8.92 -1.60
#